data_AF-R7V471-F1
#
_entry.id   AF-R7V471-F1
#
_cell.length_a   1.000
_cell.length_b   1.000
_cell.length_c   1.000
_cell.angle_alpha   90.00
_cell.angle_beta   90.00
_cell.angle_gamma   90.00
#
_symmetry.space_group_name_H-M   'P 1'
#
loop_
_entity.id
_entity.type
_entity.pdbx_description
1 polymer ?
#
loop_
_entity_poly.entity_id
_entity_poly.type
_entity_poly.pdbx_seq_one_letter_code
_entity_poly.pdbx_strand_id
1 'polypeptide(L)' 'TAEQMRLAKMMGAENEDPEIQSKMKQATELTGRTADDVMTALHDCDYDLNRAVVQLLD' A
#
# COMPACT_ATOMS: atom_id res chain seq x y z
N THR A 1 -7.88 -23.40 -31.53
CA THR A 1 -7.94 -23.52 -30.06
C THR A 1 -6.71 -22.89 -29.44
N ALA A 2 -6.74 -21.56 -29.28
CA ALA A 2 -5.65 -20.75 -28.72
C ALA A 2 -6.21 -19.56 -27.90
N GLU A 3 -7.42 -19.69 -27.36
CA GLU A 3 -8.16 -18.60 -26.70
C GLU A 3 -8.49 -18.89 -25.23
N GLN A 4 -7.65 -19.65 -24.54
CA GLN A 4 -7.82 -19.93 -23.10
C GLN A 4 -6.66 -19.38 -22.24
N MET A 5 -5.70 -18.67 -22.84
CA MET A 5 -4.49 -18.22 -22.15
C MET A 5 -4.44 -16.70 -21.92
N ARG A 6 -5.61 -16.03 -21.81
CA ARG A 6 -5.64 -14.57 -21.56
C ARG A 6 -6.80 -14.07 -20.68
N LEU A 7 -7.44 -14.95 -19.92
CA LEU A 7 -8.51 -14.55 -18.99
C LEU A 7 -8.14 -14.72 -17.51
N ALA A 8 -6.85 -14.90 -17.19
CA ALA A 8 -6.37 -14.98 -15.81
C ALA A 8 -5.70 -13.68 -15.30
N LYS A 9 -5.92 -12.53 -15.96
CA LYS A 9 -5.37 -11.24 -15.51
C LYS A 9 -6.41 -10.22 -15.02
N MET A 10 -7.71 -10.53 -15.11
CA MET A 10 -8.77 -9.55 -14.87
C MET A 10 -9.73 -9.87 -13.72
N MET A 11 -9.40 -10.83 -12.85
CA MET A 11 -10.29 -11.22 -11.76
C MET A 11 -9.49 -11.46 -10.48
N GLY A 12 -9.39 -10.45 -9.59
CA GLY A 12 -9.00 -10.68 -8.19
C GLY A 12 -7.93 -9.76 -7.58
N ALA A 13 -7.36 -8.80 -8.31
CA ALA A 13 -6.57 -7.73 -7.71
C ALA A 13 -7.38 -6.44 -7.80
N GLU A 14 -8.38 -6.36 -6.93
CA GLU A 14 -9.08 -5.12 -6.62
C GLU A 14 -8.00 -4.17 -6.08
N ASN A 15 -7.69 -3.20 -6.94
CA ASN A 15 -6.51 -2.37 -6.99
C ASN A 15 -6.33 -1.52 -5.71
N GLU A 16 -5.72 -2.07 -4.67
CA GLU A 16 -4.86 -1.23 -3.86
C GLU A 16 -3.59 -1.05 -4.67
N ASP A 17 -3.31 0.19 -5.10
CA ASP A 17 -2.16 0.48 -5.95
C ASP A 17 -0.92 -0.23 -5.36
N PRO A 18 -0.15 -0.99 -6.17
CA PRO A 18 1.04 -1.67 -5.66
C PRO A 18 2.04 -0.69 -5.04
N GLU A 19 1.95 0.58 -5.41
CA GLU A 19 2.67 1.68 -4.79
C GLU A 19 2.22 1.96 -3.34
N ILE A 20 0.91 1.97 -3.07
CA ILE A 20 0.37 2.17 -1.72
C ILE A 20 0.79 1.02 -0.81
N GLN A 21 0.67 -0.22 -1.28
CA GLN A 21 1.13 -1.39 -0.52
C GLN A 21 2.64 -1.35 -0.22
N SER A 22 3.45 -0.91 -1.19
CA SER A 22 4.88 -0.74 -0.99
C SER A 22 5.19 0.35 0.04
N LYS A 23 4.47 1.47 0.00
CA LYS A 23 4.60 2.58 0.97
C LYS A 23 4.17 2.13 2.37
N MET A 24 3.05 1.43 2.50
CA MET A 24 2.58 0.87 3.78
C MET A 24 3.61 -0.06 4.39
N LYS A 25 4.16 -0.97 3.59
CA LYS A 25 5.19 -1.91 4.06
C LYS A 25 6.43 -1.16 4.55
N GLN A 26 6.93 -0.19 3.76
CA GLN A 26 8.08 0.62 4.15
C GLN A 26 7.82 1.43 5.43
N ALA A 27 6.67 2.09 5.54
CA ALA A 27 6.30 2.85 6.74
C ALA A 27 6.17 1.95 7.97
N THR A 28 5.59 0.76 7.81
CA THR A 28 5.51 -0.26 8.88
C THR A 28 6.91 -0.68 9.34
N GLU A 29 7.84 -0.92 8.40
CA GLU A 29 9.23 -1.30 8.70
C GLU A 29 10.03 -0.16 9.36
N LEU A 30 9.79 1.10 8.97
CA LEU A 30 10.49 2.28 9.51
C LEU A 30 9.97 2.70 10.89
N THR A 31 8.66 2.62 11.10
CA THR A 31 7.99 3.14 12.30
C THR A 31 7.74 2.07 13.35
N GLY A 32 7.72 0.78 12.95
CA GLY A 32 7.35 -0.34 13.81
C GLY A 32 5.87 -0.35 14.21
N ARG A 33 5.02 0.46 13.54
CA ARG A 33 3.58 0.57 13.81
C ARG A 33 2.78 -0.50 13.06
N THR A 34 1.49 -0.60 13.35
CA THR A 34 0.62 -1.54 12.65
C THR A 34 0.27 -1.04 11.25
N ALA A 35 -0.07 -1.95 10.34
CA ALA A 35 -0.47 -1.58 8.98
C ALA A 35 -1.69 -0.64 8.96
N ASP A 36 -2.59 -0.75 9.94
CA ASP A 36 -3.80 0.08 10.07
C ASP A 36 -3.46 1.52 10.48
N ASP A 37 -2.57 1.68 11.48
CA ASP A 37 -2.02 2.99 11.87
C ASP A 37 -1.29 3.65 10.69
N VAL A 38 -0.49 2.86 9.98
CA VAL A 38 0.27 3.30 8.81
C VAL A 38 -0.65 3.69 7.66
N MET A 39 -1.73 2.94 7.43
CA MET A 39 -2.72 3.27 6.40
C MET A 39 -3.40 4.59 6.69
N THR A 40 -3.82 4.79 7.94
CA THR A 40 -4.48 6.00 8.41
C THR A 40 -3.54 7.21 8.25
N ALA A 41 -2.29 7.08 8.70
CA ALA A 41 -1.29 8.14 8.55
C ALA A 41 -0.95 8.45 7.08
N LEU A 42 -0.88 7.42 6.22
CA LEU A 42 -0.71 7.63 4.78
C LEU A 42 -1.91 8.36 4.18
N HIS A 43 -3.14 8.03 4.54
CA HIS A 43 -4.33 8.77 4.09
C HIS A 43 -4.30 10.24 4.54
N ASP A 44 -3.95 10.51 5.81
CA ASP A 44 -3.85 11.87 6.36
C ASP A 44 -2.73 12.69 5.70
N CYS A 45 -1.72 12.02 5.15
CA CYS A 45 -0.57 12.61 4.49
C CYS A 45 -0.65 12.59 2.95
N ASP A 46 -1.83 12.41 2.35
CA ASP A 46 -2.00 12.31 0.89
C ASP A 46 -1.11 11.24 0.25
N TYR A 47 -0.92 10.12 0.94
CA TYR A 47 -0.02 9.00 0.61
C TYR A 47 1.47 9.38 0.50
N ASP A 48 1.90 10.42 1.20
CA ASP A 48 3.31 10.78 1.38
C ASP A 48 3.96 9.92 2.48
N LEU A 49 4.84 9.02 2.05
CA LEU A 49 5.58 8.11 2.94
C LEU A 49 6.42 8.85 3.98
N ASN A 50 7.11 9.92 3.59
CA ASN A 50 7.99 10.64 4.52
C ASN A 50 7.18 11.35 5.59
N ARG A 51 6.09 12.00 5.20
CA ARG A 51 5.20 12.68 6.15
C ARG A 51 4.51 11.70 7.08
N ALA A 52 4.00 10.58 6.57
CA ALA A 52 3.38 9.55 7.40
C ALA A 52 4.37 8.93 8.39
N VAL A 53 5.61 8.65 7.95
CA VAL A 53 6.66 8.13 8.85
C VAL A 53 7.02 9.15 9.93
N VAL A 54 7.18 10.43 9.59
CA VAL A 54 7.44 11.49 10.57
C VAL A 54 6.27 11.59 11.56
N GLN A 55 5.02 11.58 11.08
CA GLN A 55 3.82 11.66 11.93
C GLN A 55 3.66 10.46 12.88
N LEU A 56 4.15 9.28 12.52
CA LEU A 56 4.08 8.06 13.33
C LEU A 56 5.22 7.91 14.34
N LEU A 57 6.32 8.64 14.11
CA LEU A 57 7.52 8.66 14.95
C LEU A 57 7.56 9.83 15.94
N ASP A 58 6.86 10.91 15.64
CA ASP A 58 6.59 12.01 16.58
C ASP A 58 5.65 11.55 17.70
#